data_AF-A0A0B0HAA0-F1
#
_entry.id   AF-A0A0B0HAA0-F1
#
_cell.length_a   1.000
_cell.length_b   1.000
_cell.length_c   1.000
_cell.angle_alpha   90.00
_cell.angle_beta   90.00
_cell.angle_gamma   90.00
#
_symmetry.space_group_name_H-M   'P 1'
#
loop_
_entity.id
_entity.type
_entity.pdbx_description
1 polymer ?
#
loop_
_entity_poly.entity_id
_entity_poly.type
_entity_poly.pdbx_seq_one_letter_code
_entity_poly.pdbx_strand_id
1 'polypeptide(L)'
;MNLDDFLSAGHSFGPDEELLKVKIQSVVLITVIGGLVLLATSLFRFGEENSTQGVLIGLLFFFLVIGSNIALRISKRYYPMVSRIIIGASYFIVLLVLYEMTDSASRVIWPTLLTVVVFLLRDRQEGFVLTVIFTALLMLPEMFIPGFFQLSRVDLLIILMNIMLVALAMQRYEKIKENDQAKLLEIQAQEAYLQQLFDVSPNMVVTSDREFNFQVQLNRVG
;
A
#
# COMPACT_ATOMS: atom_id res chain seq x y z
N MET A 1 15.28 16.05 12.39
CA MET A 1 15.18 15.05 11.30
C MET A 1 13.71 14.71 11.15
N ASN A 2 13.10 14.95 9.99
CA ASN A 2 11.68 14.65 9.79
C ASN A 2 11.48 13.13 9.67
N LEU A 3 10.31 12.62 10.04
CA LEU A 3 9.98 11.20 9.94
C LEU A 3 10.12 10.72 8.48
N ASP A 4 9.70 11.52 7.51
CA ASP A 4 9.80 11.19 6.09
C ASP A 4 11.25 11.07 5.61
N ASP A 5 12.15 11.88 6.16
CA ASP A 5 13.59 11.82 5.89
C ASP A 5 14.19 10.53 6.46
N PHE A 6 13.73 10.11 7.65
CA PHE A 6 14.15 8.84 8.25
C PHE A 6 13.67 7.61 7.45
N LEU A 7 12.42 7.63 7.00
CA LEU A 7 11.80 6.53 6.26
C LEU A 7 12.39 6.36 4.84
N SER A 8 12.95 7.43 4.26
CA SER A 8 13.58 7.42 2.94
C SER A 8 15.12 7.49 2.98
N ALA A 9 15.72 7.50 4.18
CA ALA A 9 17.16 7.65 4.36
C ALA A 9 17.95 6.53 3.66
N GLY A 10 18.97 6.95 2.90
CA GLY A 10 19.82 6.08 2.09
C GLY A 10 19.55 6.16 0.59
N HIS A 11 18.52 6.88 0.16
CA HIS A 11 18.17 7.04 -1.26
C HIS A 11 18.02 8.50 -1.68
N SER A 12 18.42 8.79 -2.92
CA SER A 12 17.98 9.97 -3.67
C SER A 12 16.87 9.56 -4.63
N PHE A 13 15.74 10.26 -4.58
CA PHE A 13 14.60 10.05 -5.47
C PHE A 13 14.52 11.18 -6.49
N GLY A 14 14.38 10.84 -7.76
CA GLY A 14 14.07 11.82 -8.81
C GLY A 14 12.60 12.25 -8.78
N PRO A 15 12.22 13.29 -9.55
CA PRO A 15 10.83 13.75 -9.67
C PRO A 15 9.87 12.62 -10.10
N ASP A 16 10.34 11.74 -10.99
CA ASP A 16 9.53 10.65 -11.55
C ASP A 16 9.39 9.44 -10.59
N GLU A 17 10.08 9.46 -9.45
CA GLU A 17 10.15 8.34 -8.50
C GLU A 17 9.40 8.61 -7.19
N GLU A 18 8.59 9.67 -7.14
CA GLU A 18 7.87 10.07 -5.93
C GLU A 18 6.92 8.97 -5.42
N LEU A 19 6.25 8.26 -6.33
CA LEU A 19 5.41 7.11 -5.97
C LEU A 19 6.23 5.98 -5.33
N LEU A 20 7.43 5.71 -5.85
CA LEU A 20 8.32 4.67 -5.30
C LEU A 20 8.83 5.07 -3.92
N LYS A 21 9.13 6.35 -3.71
CA LYS A 21 9.49 6.89 -2.39
C LYS A 21 8.40 6.61 -1.37
N VAL A 22 7.16 6.98 -1.66
CA VAL A 22 6.02 6.75 -0.76
C VAL A 22 5.83 5.25 -0.49
N LYS A 23 5.89 4.41 -1.53
CA LYS A 23 5.78 2.94 -1.38
C LYS A 23 6.87 2.36 -0.46
N ILE A 24 8.11 2.82 -0.57
CA ILE A 24 9.22 2.39 0.31
C ILE A 24 8.99 2.89 1.74
N GLN A 25 8.61 4.16 1.91
CA GLN A 25 8.31 4.73 3.23
C GLN A 25 7.19 3.95 3.94
N SER A 26 6.13 3.56 3.23
CA SER A 26 5.05 2.75 3.78
C SER A 26 5.53 1.37 4.22
N VAL A 27 6.37 0.69 3.42
CA VAL A 27 6.93 -0.62 3.82
C VAL A 27 7.82 -0.48 5.06
N VAL A 28 8.70 0.52 5.10
CA VAL A 28 9.58 0.77 6.25
C VAL A 28 8.73 1.05 7.49
N LEU A 29 7.69 1.89 7.38
CA LEU A 29 6.81 2.21 8.50
C LEU A 29 6.07 0.96 9.02
N ILE A 30 5.43 0.19 8.14
CA ILE A 30 4.71 -1.03 8.48
C ILE A 30 5.64 -2.05 9.15
N THR A 31 6.85 -2.21 8.63
CA THR A 31 7.80 -3.17 9.18
C THR A 31 8.38 -2.72 10.52
N VAL A 32 8.66 -1.42 10.71
CA VAL A 32 9.11 -0.90 12.02
C VAL A 32 8.02 -1.08 13.08
N ILE A 33 6.79 -0.65 12.79
CA ILE A 33 5.67 -0.80 13.73
C ILE A 33 5.39 -2.29 13.99
N GLY A 34 5.29 -3.10 12.93
CA GLY A 34 5.05 -4.53 13.04
C GLY A 34 6.16 -5.25 13.82
N GLY A 35 7.42 -4.88 13.61
CA GLY A 35 8.56 -5.43 14.36
C GLY A 35 8.51 -5.08 15.85
N LEU A 36 8.12 -3.85 16.20
CA LEU A 36 7.94 -3.44 17.59
C LEU A 36 6.79 -4.19 18.27
N VAL A 37 5.65 -4.35 17.58
CA VAL A 37 4.52 -5.13 18.08
C VAL A 37 4.92 -6.59 18.31
N LEU A 38 5.59 -7.21 17.34
CA LEU A 38 6.06 -8.60 17.46
C LEU A 38 7.04 -8.77 18.61
N LEU A 39 7.99 -7.83 18.78
CA LEU A 39 8.93 -7.85 19.90
C LEU A 39 8.19 -7.75 21.24
N ALA A 40 7.24 -6.82 21.37
CA ALA A 40 6.45 -6.65 22.57
C ALA A 40 5.65 -7.93 22.88
N THR A 41 4.90 -8.47 21.91
CA THR A 41 4.14 -9.72 22.08
C THR A 41 5.05 -10.88 22.50
N SER A 42 6.24 -10.98 21.93
CA SER A 42 7.20 -12.04 22.27
C SER A 42 7.72 -11.92 23.71
N LEU A 43 8.02 -10.71 24.16
CA LEU A 43 8.43 -10.44 25.54
C LEU A 43 7.30 -10.73 26.53
N PHE A 44 6.06 -10.38 26.20
CA PHE A 44 4.88 -10.73 27.00
C PHE A 44 4.69 -12.25 27.11
N ARG A 45 4.78 -12.98 25.98
CA ARG A 45 4.67 -14.46 26.00
C ARG A 45 5.82 -15.11 26.79
N PHE A 46 7.01 -14.53 26.80
CA PHE A 46 8.08 -15.01 27.67
C PHE A 46 7.75 -14.82 29.15
N GLY A 47 7.27 -13.62 29.52
CA GLY A 47 6.98 -13.27 30.90
C GLY A 47 5.80 -14.02 31.51
N GLU A 48 4.72 -14.23 30.74
CA GLU A 48 3.50 -14.86 31.23
C GLU A 48 3.43 -16.37 30.97
N GLU A 49 3.79 -16.81 29.77
CA GLU A 49 3.60 -18.20 29.34
C GLU A 49 4.90 -19.04 29.45
N ASN A 50 6.03 -18.41 29.76
CA ASN A 50 7.38 -19.02 29.72
C ASN A 50 7.66 -19.76 28.40
N SER A 51 7.04 -19.29 27.31
CA SER A 51 7.07 -19.97 26.01
C SER A 51 8.33 -19.61 25.24
N THR A 52 9.36 -20.46 25.33
CA THR A 52 10.62 -20.27 24.59
C THR A 52 10.42 -20.32 23.08
N GLN A 53 9.44 -21.10 22.61
CA GLN A 53 9.11 -21.22 21.18
C GLN A 53 8.49 -19.92 20.63
N GLY A 54 7.56 -19.30 21.37
CA GLY A 54 6.96 -18.04 20.97
C GLY A 54 7.99 -16.92 20.84
N VAL A 55 8.99 -16.89 21.73
CA VAL A 55 10.11 -15.94 21.67
C VAL A 55 10.99 -16.16 20.45
N LEU A 56 11.35 -17.42 20.15
CA LEU A 56 12.19 -17.74 18.99
C LEU A 56 11.53 -17.36 17.68
N ILE A 57 10.23 -17.62 17.54
CA ILE A 57 9.45 -17.24 16.36
C ILE A 57 9.39 -15.72 16.25
N GLY A 58 9.12 -15.03 17.35
CA GLY A 58 9.13 -13.58 17.42
C GLY A 58 10.45 -12.94 17.00
N LEU A 59 11.57 -13.48 17.51
CA LEU A 59 12.92 -13.04 17.13
C LEU A 59 13.20 -13.31 15.65
N LEU A 60 12.78 -14.46 15.11
CA LEU A 60 12.93 -14.77 13.69
C LEU A 60 12.22 -13.74 12.80
N PHE A 61 10.98 -13.39 13.13
CA PHE A 61 10.25 -12.35 12.41
C PHE A 61 10.86 -10.95 12.61
N PHE A 62 11.36 -10.66 13.81
CA PHE A 62 12.06 -9.40 14.08
C PHE A 62 13.33 -9.27 13.23
N PHE A 63 14.14 -10.33 13.11
CA PHE A 63 15.30 -10.35 12.22
C PHE A 63 14.91 -10.26 10.75
N LEU A 64 13.81 -10.90 10.32
CA LEU A 64 13.29 -10.75 8.97
C LEU A 64 12.91 -9.30 8.67
N VAL A 65 12.26 -8.62 9.62
CA VAL A 65 11.92 -7.19 9.54
C VAL A 65 13.17 -6.31 9.44
N ILE A 66 14.18 -6.56 10.28
CA ILE A 66 15.46 -5.83 10.22
C ILE A 66 16.16 -6.05 8.89
N GLY A 67 16.30 -7.31 8.46
CA GLY A 67 16.93 -7.66 7.19
C GLY A 67 16.22 -7.04 5.99
N SER A 68 14.89 -7.01 6.00
CA SER A 68 14.06 -6.35 5.00
C SER A 68 14.33 -4.85 4.93
N ASN A 69 14.43 -4.18 6.08
CA ASN A 69 14.75 -2.76 6.15
C ASN A 69 16.18 -2.45 5.68
N ILE A 70 17.15 -3.29 6.05
CA ILE A 70 18.54 -3.15 5.58
C ILE A 70 18.60 -3.32 4.06
N ALA A 71 17.93 -4.33 3.51
CA ALA A 71 17.87 -4.55 2.06
C ALA A 71 17.28 -3.33 1.34
N LEU A 72 16.18 -2.76 1.86
CA LEU A 72 15.59 -1.54 1.32
C LEU A 72 16.55 -0.35 1.41
N ARG A 73 17.33 -0.19 2.48
CA ARG A 73 18.34 0.88 2.61
C ARG A 73 19.50 0.72 1.62
N ILE A 74 19.87 -0.51 1.26
CA ILE A 74 20.94 -0.76 0.26
C ILE A 74 20.47 -0.41 -1.15
N SER A 75 19.25 -0.80 -1.53
CA SER A 75 18.72 -0.48 -2.86
C SER A 75 17.21 -0.46 -2.92
N LYS A 76 16.67 0.63 -3.48
CA LYS A 76 15.24 0.76 -3.82
C LYS A 76 14.74 -0.33 -4.79
N ARG A 77 15.63 -0.99 -5.54
CA ARG A 77 15.28 -2.10 -6.45
C ARG A 77 14.77 -3.35 -5.72
N TYR A 78 15.09 -3.51 -4.44
CA TYR A 78 14.62 -4.66 -3.66
C TYR A 78 13.16 -4.53 -3.18
N TYR A 79 12.53 -3.37 -3.37
CA TYR A 79 11.15 -3.12 -2.95
C TYR A 79 10.14 -4.21 -3.37
N PRO A 80 10.09 -4.67 -4.63
CA PRO A 80 9.12 -5.69 -5.04
C PRO A 80 9.32 -7.02 -4.31
N MET A 81 10.58 -7.39 -4.06
CA MET A 81 10.92 -8.62 -3.35
C MET A 81 10.57 -8.52 -1.86
N VAL A 82 11.02 -7.44 -1.20
CA VAL A 82 10.80 -7.21 0.23
C VAL A 82 9.31 -7.15 0.55
N SER A 83 8.52 -6.44 -0.25
CA SER A 83 7.07 -6.38 -0.08
C SER A 83 6.39 -7.74 -0.22
N ARG A 84 6.90 -8.67 -1.05
CA ARG A 84 6.35 -10.04 -1.15
C ARG A 84 6.72 -10.89 0.05
N ILE A 85 7.97 -10.79 0.51
CA ILE A 85 8.46 -11.49 1.70
C ILE A 85 7.63 -11.08 2.92
N ILE A 86 7.37 -9.78 3.10
CA ILE A 86 6.58 -9.28 4.24
C ILE A 86 5.16 -9.83 4.20
N ILE A 87 4.49 -9.82 3.05
CA ILE A 87 3.13 -10.38 2.93
C ILE A 87 3.12 -11.88 3.25
N GLY A 88 4.04 -12.65 2.68
CA GLY A 88 4.15 -14.09 2.97
C GLY A 88 4.47 -14.38 4.44
N ALA A 89 5.37 -13.59 5.03
CA ALA A 89 5.68 -13.62 6.45
C ALA A 89 4.42 -13.35 7.30
N SER A 90 3.64 -12.32 6.96
CA SER A 90 2.39 -12.02 7.64
C SER A 90 1.36 -13.15 7.51
N TYR A 91 1.24 -13.81 6.37
CA TYR A 91 0.34 -14.97 6.20
C TYR A 91 0.71 -16.08 7.18
N PHE A 92 2.01 -16.41 7.24
CA PHE A 92 2.50 -17.42 8.15
C PHE A 92 2.22 -17.07 9.61
N ILE A 93 2.45 -15.81 10.02
CA ILE A 93 2.16 -15.35 11.39
C ILE A 93 0.67 -15.53 11.71
N VAL A 94 -0.22 -15.08 10.83
CA VAL A 94 -1.66 -15.17 11.10
C VAL A 94 -2.12 -16.63 11.19
N LEU A 95 -1.66 -17.50 10.28
CA LEU A 95 -2.00 -18.93 10.34
C LEU A 95 -1.46 -19.60 11.61
N LEU A 96 -0.25 -19.24 12.03
CA LEU A 96 0.33 -19.73 13.28
C LEU A 96 -0.47 -19.25 14.49
N VAL A 97 -0.88 -17.97 14.53
CA VAL A 97 -1.73 -17.43 15.58
C VAL A 97 -3.06 -18.17 15.66
N LEU A 98 -3.71 -18.43 14.52
CA LEU A 98 -4.96 -19.18 14.49
C LEU A 98 -4.80 -20.61 15.00
N TYR A 99 -3.63 -21.22 14.76
CA TYR A 99 -3.32 -22.57 15.21
C TYR A 99 -2.97 -22.65 16.70
N GLU A 100 -2.13 -21.74 17.20
CA GLU A 100 -1.61 -21.81 18.57
C GLU A 100 -2.48 -21.09 19.61
N MET A 101 -3.04 -19.93 19.27
CA MET A 101 -3.74 -19.10 20.25
C MET A 101 -5.20 -19.52 20.28
N THR A 102 -5.78 -19.68 21.47
CA THR A 102 -7.21 -19.99 21.65
C THR A 102 -8.07 -18.76 21.91
N ASP A 103 -7.44 -17.61 22.20
CA ASP A 103 -8.13 -16.34 22.45
C ASP A 103 -8.83 -15.81 21.19
N SER A 104 -10.11 -15.46 21.32
CA SER A 104 -10.95 -15.03 20.20
C SER A 104 -10.57 -13.65 19.68
N ALA A 105 -10.10 -12.74 20.54
CA ALA A 105 -9.70 -11.39 20.11
C ALA A 105 -8.48 -11.45 19.18
N SER A 106 -7.46 -12.23 19.58
CA SER A 106 -6.25 -12.46 18.77
C SER A 106 -6.59 -13.09 17.41
N ARG A 107 -7.48 -14.09 17.41
CA ARG A 107 -7.94 -14.78 16.19
C ARG A 107 -8.67 -13.88 15.18
N VAL A 108 -9.21 -12.73 15.61
CA VAL A 108 -9.87 -11.74 14.72
C VAL A 108 -8.92 -10.60 14.33
N ILE A 109 -8.14 -10.07 15.29
CA ILE A 109 -7.27 -8.90 15.06
C ILE A 109 -6.20 -9.21 14.01
N TRP A 110 -5.54 -10.37 14.08
CA TRP A 110 -4.43 -10.71 13.19
C TRP A 110 -4.86 -10.85 11.71
N PRO A 111 -5.94 -11.57 11.37
CA PRO A 111 -6.50 -11.55 10.01
C PRO A 111 -6.91 -10.15 9.52
N THR A 112 -7.41 -9.30 10.43
CA THR A 112 -7.78 -7.90 10.10
C THR A 112 -6.56 -7.11 9.65
N LEU A 113 -5.52 -7.10 10.49
CA LEU A 113 -4.28 -6.40 10.23
C LEU A 113 -3.61 -6.89 8.95
N LEU A 114 -3.65 -8.21 8.73
CA LEU A 114 -3.14 -8.78 7.49
C LEU A 114 -3.85 -8.23 6.26
N THR A 115 -5.18 -8.19 6.29
CA THR A 115 -5.98 -7.67 5.17
C THR A 115 -5.62 -6.22 4.88
N VAL A 116 -5.50 -5.39 5.92
CA VAL A 116 -5.07 -3.99 5.76
C VAL A 116 -3.65 -3.89 5.18
N VAL A 117 -2.69 -4.62 5.72
CA VAL A 117 -1.29 -4.62 5.24
C VAL A 117 -1.19 -5.05 3.78
N VAL A 118 -1.96 -6.07 3.37
CA VAL A 118 -1.99 -6.52 1.98
C VAL A 118 -2.41 -5.39 1.04
N PHE A 119 -3.49 -4.67 1.35
CA PHE A 119 -3.95 -3.55 0.52
C PHE A 119 -3.05 -2.30 0.61
N LEU A 120 -2.35 -2.08 1.73
CA LEU A 120 -1.38 -0.98 1.82
C LEU A 120 -0.11 -1.25 1.00
N LEU A 121 0.27 -2.52 0.84
CA LEU A 121 1.51 -2.91 0.16
C LEU A 121 1.33 -3.27 -1.31
N ARG A 122 0.09 -3.46 -1.77
CA ARG A 122 -0.25 -3.97 -3.10
C ARG A 122 -1.34 -3.14 -3.72
N ASP A 123 -1.33 -3.05 -5.04
CA ASP A 123 -2.37 -2.36 -5.77
C ASP A 123 -3.71 -3.10 -5.62
N ARG A 124 -4.84 -2.41 -5.83
CA ARG A 124 -6.20 -2.90 -5.52
C ARG A 124 -6.50 -4.32 -6.01
N GLN A 125 -6.10 -4.65 -7.23
CA GLN A 125 -6.34 -5.97 -7.82
C GLN A 125 -5.53 -7.06 -7.11
N GLU A 126 -4.23 -6.83 -6.91
CA GLU A 126 -3.34 -7.76 -6.20
C GLU A 126 -3.81 -7.94 -4.76
N GLY A 127 -4.17 -6.86 -4.06
CA GLY A 127 -4.66 -6.91 -2.70
C GLY A 127 -5.93 -7.76 -2.53
N PHE A 128 -6.87 -7.63 -3.46
CA PHE A 128 -8.08 -8.45 -3.49
C PHE A 128 -7.76 -9.93 -3.75
N VAL A 129 -6.96 -10.23 -4.78
CA VAL A 129 -6.58 -11.62 -5.11
C VAL A 129 -5.87 -12.30 -3.95
N LEU A 130 -4.91 -11.60 -3.33
CA LEU A 130 -4.18 -12.10 -2.17
C LEU A 130 -5.14 -12.36 -1.00
N THR A 131 -6.07 -11.45 -0.72
CA THR A 131 -7.06 -11.66 0.35
C THR A 131 -7.92 -12.90 0.10
N VAL A 132 -8.36 -13.13 -1.15
CA VAL A 132 -9.10 -14.35 -1.52
C VAL A 132 -8.24 -15.61 -1.32
N ILE A 133 -6.97 -15.58 -1.72
CA ILE A 133 -6.02 -16.68 -1.47
C ILE A 133 -5.90 -16.94 0.02
N PHE A 134 -5.76 -15.90 0.85
CA PHE A 134 -5.70 -16.04 2.30
C PHE A 134 -6.98 -16.68 2.87
N THR A 135 -8.16 -16.23 2.43
CA THR A 135 -9.43 -16.84 2.83
C THR A 135 -9.50 -18.32 2.45
N ALA A 136 -9.00 -18.70 1.26
CA ALA A 136 -8.91 -20.09 0.86
C ALA A 136 -7.92 -20.89 1.75
N LEU A 137 -6.77 -20.33 2.07
CA LEU A 137 -5.78 -20.96 2.98
C LEU A 137 -6.32 -21.16 4.39
N LEU A 138 -7.23 -20.30 4.84
CA LEU A 138 -7.91 -20.43 6.12
C LEU A 138 -9.03 -21.49 6.06
N MET A 139 -9.79 -21.54 4.96
CA MET A 139 -10.95 -22.43 4.82
C MET A 139 -10.57 -23.87 4.47
N LEU A 140 -9.59 -24.08 3.58
CA LEU A 140 -9.26 -25.41 3.05
C LEU A 140 -8.85 -26.40 4.15
N PRO A 141 -7.92 -26.07 5.08
CA PRO A 141 -7.55 -26.99 6.15
C PRO A 141 -8.74 -27.38 7.03
N GLU A 142 -9.61 -26.41 7.35
CA GLU A 142 -10.80 -26.62 8.19
C GLU A 142 -11.86 -27.49 7.49
N MET A 143 -11.93 -27.45 6.15
CA MET A 143 -12.82 -28.33 5.36
C MET A 143 -12.34 -29.77 5.31
N PHE A 144 -11.03 -30.02 5.21
CA PHE A 144 -10.47 -31.38 5.13
C PHE A 144 -10.24 -32.02 6.50
N ILE A 145 -9.94 -31.21 7.52
CA ILE A 145 -9.69 -31.65 8.89
C ILE A 145 -10.55 -30.77 9.81
N PRO A 146 -11.77 -31.20 10.17
CA PRO A 146 -12.65 -30.44 11.05
C PRO A 146 -11.97 -30.14 12.39
N GLY A 147 -11.94 -28.87 12.78
CA GLY A 147 -11.27 -28.41 13.99
C GLY A 147 -9.76 -28.22 13.87
N PHE A 148 -9.21 -28.12 12.65
CA PHE A 148 -7.77 -27.91 12.42
C PHE A 148 -7.23 -26.69 13.18
N PHE A 149 -7.95 -25.57 13.15
CA PHE A 149 -7.60 -24.36 13.91
C PHE A 149 -8.28 -24.28 15.28
N GLN A 150 -9.00 -25.33 15.69
CA GLN A 150 -9.83 -25.34 16.91
C GLN A 150 -10.78 -24.12 16.97
N LEU A 151 -11.29 -23.69 15.82
CA LEU A 151 -12.24 -22.59 15.71
C LEU A 151 -13.66 -23.14 15.81
N SER A 152 -14.53 -22.49 16.59
CA SER A 152 -15.95 -22.79 16.47
C SER A 152 -16.45 -22.30 15.11
N ARG A 153 -17.56 -22.86 14.61
CA ARG A 153 -18.20 -22.38 13.37
C ARG A 153 -18.59 -20.91 13.45
N VAL A 154 -18.92 -20.43 14.65
CA VAL A 154 -19.26 -19.03 14.90
C VAL A 154 -18.02 -18.15 14.78
N ASP A 155 -16.90 -18.54 15.39
CA ASP A 155 -15.63 -17.80 15.29
C ASP A 155 -15.14 -17.74 13.84
N LEU A 156 -15.22 -18.86 13.12
CA LEU A 156 -14.87 -18.92 11.71
C LEU A 156 -15.72 -17.93 10.89
N LEU A 157 -17.04 -17.91 11.12
CA LEU A 157 -17.94 -16.98 10.43
C LEU A 157 -17.64 -15.52 10.76
N ILE A 158 -17.33 -15.20 12.02
CA ILE A 158 -16.92 -13.85 12.45
C ILE A 158 -15.63 -13.43 11.73
N ILE A 159 -14.62 -14.29 11.71
CA ILE A 159 -13.34 -14.02 11.03
C ILE A 159 -13.56 -13.77 9.53
N LEU A 160 -14.35 -14.62 8.87
CA LEU A 160 -14.66 -14.48 7.44
C LEU A 160 -15.41 -13.19 7.16
N MET A 161 -16.46 -12.88 7.94
CA MET A 161 -17.21 -11.63 7.79
C MET A 161 -16.31 -10.41 7.97
N ASN A 162 -15.43 -10.46 8.95
CA ASN A 162 -14.50 -9.36 9.23
C ASN A 162 -13.48 -9.17 8.10
N ILE A 163 -12.87 -10.25 7.58
CA ILE A 163 -11.99 -10.19 6.40
C ILE A 163 -12.76 -9.60 5.22
N MET A 164 -13.98 -10.07 4.94
CA MET A 164 -14.78 -9.58 3.82
C MET A 164 -15.14 -8.10 3.95
N LEU A 165 -15.57 -7.64 5.13
CA LEU A 165 -15.92 -6.24 5.37
C LEU A 165 -14.71 -5.31 5.21
N VAL A 166 -13.57 -5.70 5.80
CA VAL A 166 -12.33 -4.93 5.72
C VAL A 166 -11.80 -4.92 4.28
N ALA A 167 -11.81 -6.06 3.59
CA ALA A 167 -11.41 -6.15 2.19
C ALA A 167 -12.29 -5.28 1.28
N LEU A 168 -13.61 -5.27 1.52
CA LEU A 168 -14.53 -4.42 0.77
C LEU A 168 -14.25 -2.94 1.04
N ALA A 169 -14.04 -2.56 2.30
CA ALA A 169 -13.72 -1.18 2.68
C ALA A 169 -12.41 -0.73 2.02
N MET A 170 -11.35 -1.54 2.09
CA MET A 170 -10.06 -1.25 1.47
C MET A 170 -10.15 -1.21 -0.05
N GLN A 171 -10.88 -2.14 -0.68
CA GLN A 171 -11.07 -2.14 -2.13
C GLN A 171 -11.83 -0.88 -2.60
N ARG A 172 -12.82 -0.42 -1.82
CA ARG A 172 -13.54 0.82 -2.11
C ARG A 172 -12.67 2.05 -1.90
N TYR A 173 -11.88 2.08 -0.83
CA TYR A 173 -10.91 3.14 -0.56
C TYR A 173 -9.90 3.28 -1.69
N GLU A 174 -9.28 2.18 -2.13
CA GLU A 174 -8.33 2.20 -3.25
C GLU A 174 -9.00 2.63 -4.56
N LYS A 175 -10.26 2.23 -4.80
CA LYS A 175 -11.01 2.68 -5.98
C LYS A 175 -11.28 4.19 -5.96
N ILE A 176 -11.56 4.77 -4.80
CA ILE A 176 -11.74 6.23 -4.67
C ILE A 176 -10.43 6.94 -5.03
N LYS A 177 -9.30 6.46 -4.50
CA LYS A 177 -7.97 7.00 -4.80
C LYS A 177 -7.60 6.89 -6.29
N GLU A 178 -7.87 5.74 -6.92
CA GLU A 178 -7.68 5.55 -8.37
C GLU A 178 -8.48 6.59 -9.18
N ASN A 179 -9.74 6.83 -8.80
CA ASN A 179 -10.60 7.79 -9.48
C ASN A 179 -10.12 9.24 -9.29
N ASP A 180 -9.68 9.59 -8.07
CA ASP A 180 -9.19 10.94 -7.77
C ASP A 180 -7.89 11.23 -8.54
N GLN A 181 -6.98 10.25 -8.64
CA GLN A 181 -5.79 10.35 -9.48
C GLN A 181 -6.14 10.52 -10.96
N ALA A 182 -7.10 9.77 -11.48
CA ALA A 182 -7.53 9.89 -12.87
C ALA A 182 -8.08 11.30 -13.18
N LYS A 183 -8.88 11.88 -12.28
CA LYS A 183 -9.40 13.25 -12.41
C LYS A 183 -8.29 14.30 -12.39
N LEU A 184 -7.30 14.14 -11.49
CA LEU A 184 -6.17 15.08 -11.43
C LEU A 184 -5.34 15.05 -12.71
N LEU A 185 -5.11 13.85 -13.27
CA LEU A 185 -4.43 13.70 -14.56
C LEU A 185 -5.23 14.33 -15.72
N GLU A 186 -6.55 14.20 -15.71
CA GLU A 186 -7.43 14.83 -16.70
C GLU A 186 -7.36 16.36 -16.64
N ILE A 187 -7.39 16.93 -15.43
CA ILE A 187 -7.23 18.39 -15.21
C ILE A 187 -5.85 18.86 -15.71
N GLN A 188 -4.77 18.16 -15.35
CA GLN A 188 -3.42 18.50 -15.81
C GLN A 188 -3.28 18.43 -17.33
N ALA A 189 -3.87 17.42 -17.97
CA ALA A 189 -3.88 17.29 -19.42
C ALA A 189 -4.66 18.44 -20.08
N GLN A 190 -5.78 18.84 -19.49
CA GLN A 190 -6.58 19.97 -19.98
C GLN A 190 -5.84 21.30 -19.81
N GLU A 191 -5.17 21.53 -18.68
CA GLU A 191 -4.36 22.73 -18.45
C GLU A 191 -3.18 22.80 -19.43
N ALA A 192 -2.47 21.70 -19.67
CA ALA A 192 -1.39 21.63 -20.65
C ALA A 192 -1.89 21.92 -22.08
N TYR A 193 -3.06 21.39 -22.44
CA TYR A 193 -3.69 21.67 -23.73
C TYR A 193 -4.07 23.16 -23.88
N LEU A 194 -4.63 23.77 -22.84
CA LEU A 194 -4.93 25.20 -22.84
C LEU A 194 -3.67 26.05 -22.93
N GLN A 195 -2.59 25.72 -22.20
CA GLN A 195 -1.31 26.41 -22.31
C GLN A 195 -0.76 26.36 -23.73
N GLN A 196 -0.82 25.18 -24.39
CA GLN A 196 -0.43 25.07 -25.80
C GLN A 196 -1.28 25.95 -26.73
N LEU A 197 -2.60 26.04 -26.49
CA LEU A 197 -3.48 26.91 -27.28
C LEU A 197 -3.13 28.40 -27.09
N PHE A 198 -2.82 28.83 -25.87
CA PHE A 198 -2.50 30.23 -25.58
C PHE A 198 -1.06 30.62 -25.98
N ASP A 199 -0.08 29.72 -25.85
CA ASP A 199 1.28 29.94 -26.35
C ASP A 199 1.34 29.99 -27.89
N VAL A 200 0.41 29.33 -28.59
CA VAL A 200 0.28 29.38 -30.06
C VAL A 200 -0.52 30.61 -30.53
N SER A 201 -1.09 31.42 -29.63
CA SER A 201 -1.81 32.66 -29.97
C SER A 201 -1.04 33.98 -29.67
N PRO A 202 0.17 34.24 -30.21
CA PRO A 202 0.75 35.58 -30.15
C PRO A 202 0.10 36.61 -31.11
N ASN A 203 -0.81 36.21 -32.01
CA ASN A 203 -1.21 37.06 -33.14
C ASN A 203 -2.67 37.53 -33.21
N MET A 204 -3.47 37.38 -32.15
CA MET A 204 -4.72 38.14 -32.06
C MET A 204 -4.52 39.37 -31.19
N VAL A 205 -3.90 40.39 -31.79
CA VAL A 205 -4.09 41.77 -31.38
C VAL A 205 -5.57 42.09 -31.59
N VAL A 206 -6.36 41.97 -30.53
CA VAL A 206 -7.68 42.59 -30.49
C VAL A 206 -7.45 44.10 -30.40
N THR A 207 -7.30 44.77 -31.55
CA THR A 207 -7.45 46.23 -31.61
C THR A 207 -8.93 46.54 -31.47
N SER A 208 -9.41 46.62 -30.23
CA SER A 208 -10.57 47.45 -29.94
C SER A 208 -10.09 48.90 -30.03
N ASP A 209 -10.19 49.50 -31.21
CA ASP A 209 -10.63 50.89 -31.34
C ASP A 209 -10.82 51.30 -32.81
N ARG A 210 -12.05 51.76 -33.04
CA ARG A 210 -12.58 52.71 -34.03
C ARG A 210 -11.67 53.24 -35.15
N GLU A 211 -12.33 53.37 -36.31
CA GLU A 211 -12.12 54.31 -37.43
C GLU A 211 -11.37 53.82 -38.68
N PHE A 212 -12.19 53.47 -39.69
CA PHE A 212 -12.23 54.04 -41.04
C PHE A 212 -10.91 54.40 -41.77
N ASN A 213 -10.77 53.80 -42.96
CA ASN A 213 -9.89 54.14 -44.10
C ASN A 213 -8.40 53.81 -43.98
N PHE A 214 -7.87 52.99 -44.90
CA PHE A 214 -6.99 53.48 -45.97
C PHE A 214 -6.75 52.44 -47.08
N GLN A 215 -7.14 52.88 -48.27
CA GLN A 215 -6.73 52.55 -49.63
C GLN A 215 -5.55 51.58 -49.84
N VAL A 216 -5.82 50.54 -50.65
CA VAL A 216 -4.79 49.75 -51.35
C VAL A 216 -4.10 50.65 -52.39
N GLN A 217 -2.88 51.10 -52.10
CA GLN A 217 -2.02 51.74 -53.11
C GLN A 217 -1.43 50.69 -54.05
N LEU A 218 -1.61 50.97 -55.35
CA LEU A 218 -1.07 50.24 -56.49
C LEU A 218 0.47 50.18 -56.45
N ASN A 219 1.02 48.98 -56.61
CA ASN A 219 2.43 48.77 -56.94
C ASN A 219 2.76 49.49 -58.26
N ARG A 220 3.54 50.58 -58.18
CA ARG A 220 4.46 50.96 -59.26
C ARG A 220 5.75 50.16 -59.07
N VAL A 221 6.00 49.21 -59.96
CA VAL A 221 7.33 48.67 -60.21
C VAL A 221 7.65 49.07 -61.65
N GLY A 222 8.84 49.66 -61.84
CA GLY A 222 9.34 50.16 -63.12
C GLY A 222 9.74 49.08 -64.11
#